data_AF-C7NPL9-F1
#
_entry.id   AF-C7NPL9-F1
#
_cell.length_a   1.000
_cell.length_b   1.000
_cell.length_c   1.000
_cell.angle_alpha   90.00
_cell.angle_beta   90.00
_cell.angle_gamma   90.00
#
_symmetry.space_group_name_H-M   'P 1'
#
loop_
_entity.id
_entity.type
_entity.pdbx_description
1 polymer ?
#
loop_
_entity_poly.entity_id
_entity_poly.type
_entity_poly.pdbx_seq_one_letter_code
_entity_poly.pdbx_strand_id
1 'polypeptide(L)'
;MSVVDPATVLLVTAAATATLGTVVAWLADRGGRRNDSATMRWLAAGIVCIAVLPFGVNYLLEPLVGLSDAATLLAVLVCFNAGLVAILYSLEGT
;
A
#
# COMPACT_ATOMS: atom_id res chain seq x y z
N MET A 1 -6.41 1.86 -34.25
CA MET A 1 -5.88 1.45 -32.95
C MET A 1 -6.58 2.27 -31.89
N SER A 2 -7.50 1.70 -31.13
CA SER A 2 -8.09 2.42 -30.00
C SER A 2 -6.99 2.63 -28.97
N VAL A 3 -6.53 3.87 -28.83
CA VAL A 3 -5.64 4.25 -27.72
C VAL A 3 -6.41 3.94 -26.44
N VAL A 4 -5.87 3.04 -25.62
CA VAL A 4 -6.43 2.75 -24.31
C VAL A 4 -6.34 4.04 -23.50
N ASP A 5 -7.46 4.43 -22.88
CA ASP A 5 -7.53 5.63 -22.07
C ASP A 5 -6.47 5.59 -20.95
N PRO A 6 -5.62 6.65 -20.80
CA PRO A 6 -4.55 6.67 -19.81
C PRO A 6 -5.02 6.46 -18.37
N ALA A 7 -6.21 6.96 -18.01
CA ALA A 7 -6.75 6.77 -16.66
C ALA A 7 -7.10 5.30 -16.40
N THR A 8 -7.63 4.61 -17.42
CA THR A 8 -7.88 3.17 -17.36
C THR A 8 -6.58 2.37 -17.15
N VAL A 9 -5.50 2.72 -17.88
CA VAL A 9 -4.19 2.08 -17.70
C VAL A 9 -3.68 2.30 -16.27
N LEU A 10 -3.75 3.53 -15.77
CA LEU A 10 -3.28 3.87 -14.43
C LEU A 10 -4.06 3.11 -13.35
N LEU A 11 -5.39 3.05 -13.46
CA LEU A 11 -6.25 2.29 -12.55
C LEU A 11 -5.85 0.81 -12.52
N VAL A 12 -5.72 0.18 -13.68
CA VAL A 12 -5.38 -1.25 -13.78
C VAL A 12 -3.99 -1.52 -13.20
N THR A 13 -3.00 -0.67 -13.51
CA THR A 13 -1.66 -0.81 -12.94
C THR A 13 -1.67 -0.61 -11.43
N ALA A 14 -2.36 0.40 -10.91
CA ALA A 14 -2.46 0.65 -9.48
C ALA A 14 -3.18 -0.48 -8.74
N ALA A 15 -4.27 -1.02 -9.33
CA ALA A 15 -4.99 -2.16 -8.80
C ALA A 15 -4.11 -3.43 -8.79
N ALA A 16 -3.32 -3.65 -9.83
CA ALA A 16 -2.36 -4.75 -9.88
C ALA A 16 -1.28 -4.61 -8.79
N THR A 17 -0.72 -3.41 -8.60
CA THR A 17 0.23 -3.12 -7.51
C THR A 17 -0.38 -3.37 -6.14
N ALA A 18 -1.60 -2.89 -5.89
CA ALA A 18 -2.30 -3.12 -4.62
C ALA A 18 -2.60 -4.61 -4.38
N THR A 19 -2.97 -5.34 -5.44
CA THR A 19 -3.23 -6.78 -5.36
C THR A 19 -1.96 -7.55 -5.02
N LEU A 20 -0.86 -7.30 -5.74
CA LEU A 20 0.44 -7.92 -5.47
C LEU A 20 0.95 -7.54 -4.08
N GLY A 21 0.85 -6.26 -3.69
CA GLY A 21 1.18 -5.79 -2.36
C GLY A 21 0.39 -6.53 -1.27
N THR A 22 -0.91 -6.73 -1.47
CA THR A 22 -1.76 -7.51 -0.55
C THR A 22 -1.29 -8.96 -0.42
N VAL A 23 -0.95 -9.61 -1.54
CA VAL A 23 -0.42 -10.98 -1.53
C VAL A 23 0.91 -11.06 -0.78
N VAL A 24 1.84 -10.15 -1.04
CA VAL A 24 3.14 -10.13 -0.35
C VAL A 24 2.98 -9.83 1.14
N ALA A 25 2.13 -8.87 1.51
CA ALA A 25 1.82 -8.57 2.91
C ALA A 25 1.20 -9.78 3.62
N TRP A 26 0.28 -10.49 2.97
CA TRP A 26 -0.30 -11.71 3.51
C TRP A 26 0.74 -12.82 3.71
N LEU A 27 1.68 -12.99 2.76
CA LEU A 27 2.77 -13.95 2.90
C LEU A 27 3.72 -13.58 4.05
N ALA A 28 4.06 -12.30 4.19
CA ALA A 28 4.88 -11.79 5.28
C ALA A 28 4.20 -11.97 6.64
N ASP A 29 2.92 -11.63 6.77
CA ASP A 29 2.14 -11.85 8.00
C ASP A 29 2.04 -13.35 8.34
N ARG A 30 1.75 -14.20 7.34
CA ARG A 30 1.70 -15.66 7.53
C ARG A 30 3.06 -16.22 7.96
N GLY A 31 4.15 -15.74 7.37
CA GLY A 31 5.51 -16.09 7.77
C GLY A 31 5.82 -15.63 9.19
N GLY A 32 5.44 -14.40 9.53
CA GLY A 32 5.59 -13.83 10.87
C GLY A 32 4.83 -14.60 11.92
N ARG A 33 3.58 -15.00 11.65
CA ARG A 33 2.79 -15.84 12.57
C ARG A 33 3.33 -17.26 12.74
N ARG A 34 3.98 -17.82 11.71
CA ARG A 34 4.58 -19.17 11.77
C ARG A 34 5.87 -19.21 12.56
N ASN A 35 6.66 -18.15 12.50
CA ASN A 35 7.99 -18.07 13.11
C ASN A 35 8.05 -17.12 14.32
N ASP A 36 6.89 -16.66 14.80
CA ASP A 36 6.73 -15.61 15.82
C ASP A 36 7.66 -14.40 15.62
N SER A 37 7.81 -13.97 14.37
CA SER A 37 8.75 -12.91 13.98
C SER A 37 8.03 -11.56 13.91
N ALA A 38 8.34 -10.68 14.87
CA ALA A 38 7.89 -9.29 14.86
C ALA A 38 8.37 -8.54 13.61
N THR A 39 9.62 -8.75 13.19
CA THR A 39 10.18 -8.24 11.93
C THR A 39 9.27 -8.47 10.74
N MET A 40 8.80 -9.70 10.55
CA MET A 40 7.95 -10.03 9.39
C MET A 40 6.57 -9.35 9.45
N ARG A 41 6.02 -9.14 10.65
CA ARG A 41 4.76 -8.40 10.83
C ARG A 41 4.93 -6.92 10.50
N TRP A 42 6.04 -6.32 10.92
CA TRP A 42 6.39 -4.94 10.55
C TRP A 42 6.59 -4.78 9.05
N LEU A 43 7.26 -5.74 8.41
CA LEU A 43 7.39 -5.77 6.95
C LEU A 43 6.02 -5.85 6.27
N ALA A 44 5.12 -6.72 6.74
CA ALA A 44 3.76 -6.83 6.21
C ALA A 44 3.00 -5.50 6.33
N ALA A 45 3.06 -4.85 7.50
CA ALA A 45 2.45 -3.55 7.73
C ALA A 45 3.02 -2.47 6.78
N GLY A 46 4.34 -2.46 6.58
CA GLY A 46 5.01 -1.58 5.63
C GLY A 46 4.51 -1.73 4.21
N ILE A 47 4.36 -2.97 3.74
CA ILE A 47 3.85 -3.27 2.40
C ILE A 47 2.39 -2.81 2.24
N VAL A 48 1.54 -3.05 3.23
CA VAL A 48 0.14 -2.57 3.21
C VAL A 48 0.11 -1.05 3.07
N CYS A 49 0.93 -0.34 3.86
CA CYS A 49 0.98 1.10 3.83
C CYS A 49 1.48 1.68 2.51
N ILE A 50 2.47 1.05 1.85
CA ILE A 50 3.06 1.61 0.62
C ILE A 50 2.31 1.17 -0.65
N ALA A 51 1.81 -0.08 -0.70
CA ALA A 51 1.25 -0.63 -1.92
C ALA A 51 -0.29 -0.63 -1.94
N VAL A 52 -0.95 -0.81 -0.80
CA VAL A 52 -2.40 -1.05 -0.73
C VAL A 52 -3.15 0.22 -0.36
N LEU A 53 -2.73 0.90 0.70
CA LEU A 53 -3.43 2.10 1.17
C LEU A 53 -3.46 3.24 0.13
N PRO A 54 -2.38 3.55 -0.62
CA PRO A 54 -2.43 4.62 -1.61
C PRO A 54 -3.44 4.36 -2.72
N PHE A 55 -3.62 3.11 -3.13
CA PHE A 55 -4.69 2.73 -4.05
C PHE A 55 -6.07 3.00 -3.44
N GLY A 56 -6.26 2.60 -2.18
CA GLY A 56 -7.47 2.90 -1.41
C GLY A 56 -7.77 4.40 -1.33
N VAL A 57 -6.74 5.23 -1.12
CA VAL A 57 -6.90 6.69 -1.06
C VAL A 57 -7.34 7.26 -2.41
N ASN A 58 -6.61 6.97 -3.49
CA ASN A 58 -6.85 7.56 -4.80
C ASN A 58 -8.12 7.05 -5.48
N TYR A 59 -8.45 5.76 -5.34
CA TYR A 59 -9.49 5.12 -6.15
C TYR A 59 -10.75 4.74 -5.38
N LEU A 60 -10.70 4.75 -4.03
CA LEU A 60 -11.86 4.49 -3.21
C LEU A 60 -12.25 5.73 -2.40
N LEU A 61 -11.34 6.27 -1.58
CA LEU A 61 -11.68 7.36 -0.67
C LEU A 61 -11.95 8.68 -1.40
N GLU A 62 -11.04 9.13 -2.26
CA GLU A 62 -11.21 10.40 -2.98
C GLU A 62 -12.54 10.46 -3.75
N PRO A 63 -12.93 9.46 -4.55
CA PRO A 63 -14.21 9.48 -5.26
C PRO A 63 -15.44 9.38 -4.34
N LEU A 64 -15.33 8.67 -3.21
CA LEU A 64 -16.47 8.43 -2.31
C LEU A 64 -16.79 9.63 -1.41
N VAL A 65 -15.77 10.36 -0.94
CA VAL A 65 -15.95 11.47 0.01
C VAL A 65 -15.53 12.82 -0.55
N GLY A 66 -15.06 12.89 -1.80
CA GLY A 66 -14.69 14.14 -2.46
C GLY A 66 -13.47 14.81 -1.82
N LEU A 67 -12.40 14.07 -1.57
CA LEU A 67 -11.15 14.65 -1.08
C LEU A 67 -10.62 15.68 -2.09
N SER A 68 -10.02 16.75 -1.59
CA SER A 68 -9.25 17.66 -2.45
C SER A 68 -7.92 17.02 -2.86
N ASP A 69 -7.38 17.38 -4.03
CA ASP A 69 -6.09 16.87 -4.52
C ASP A 69 -4.98 16.96 -3.47
N ALA A 70 -4.91 18.09 -2.76
CA ALA A 70 -3.92 18.30 -1.70
C ALA A 70 -4.13 17.33 -0.52
N ALA A 71 -5.37 17.04 -0.15
CA ALA A 71 -5.69 16.10 0.92
C ALA A 71 -5.40 14.64 0.49
N THR A 72 -5.74 14.25 -0.75
CA THR A 72 -5.37 12.95 -1.32
C THR A 72 -3.86 12.77 -1.31
N LEU A 73 -3.11 13.74 -1.83
CA LEU A 73 -1.64 13.69 -1.86
C LEU A 73 -1.02 13.60 -0.46
N LEU A 74 -1.54 14.39 0.50
CA LEU A 74 -1.09 14.33 1.89
C LEU A 74 -1.35 12.95 2.50
N ALA A 75 -2.54 12.38 2.29
CA ALA A 75 -2.90 11.05 2.80
C ALA A 75 -2.00 9.95 2.20
N VAL A 76 -1.71 10.01 0.90
CA VAL A 76 -0.77 9.10 0.23
C VAL A 76 0.65 9.24 0.82
N LEU A 77 1.12 10.46 1.04
CA LEU A 77 2.45 10.70 1.60
C LEU A 77 2.55 10.20 3.06
N VAL A 78 1.49 10.36 3.85
CA VAL A 78 1.40 9.79 5.20
C VAL A 78 1.47 8.27 5.14
N CYS A 79 0.78 7.63 4.18
CA CYS A 79 0.89 6.19 3.97
C CYS A 79 2.33 5.75 3.64
N PHE A 80 3.03 6.49 2.78
CA PHE A 80 4.44 6.21 2.48
C PHE A 80 5.34 6.35 3.71
N ASN A 81 5.22 7.44 4.47
CA ASN A 81 6.02 7.64 5.68
C ASN A 81 5.75 6.56 6.74
N ALA A 82 4.48 6.24 7.00
CA ALA A 82 4.10 5.18 7.92
C ALA A 82 4.66 3.82 7.48
N GLY A 83 4.61 3.53 6.18
CA GLY A 83 5.15 2.30 5.63
C GLY A 83 6.67 2.21 5.70
N LEU A 84 7.39 3.31 5.45
CA LEU A 84 8.84 3.37 5.60
C LEU A 84 9.24 3.19 7.07
N VAL A 85 8.54 3.81 8.01
CA VAL A 85 8.76 3.61 9.45
C VAL A 85 8.54 2.13 9.84
N ALA A 86 7.49 1.50 9.35
CA ALA A 86 7.26 0.08 9.58
C ALA A 86 8.37 -0.81 8.99
N ILE A 87 8.87 -0.48 7.79
CA ILE A 87 10.01 -1.19 7.20
C ILE A 87 11.27 -0.98 8.04
N LEU A 88 11.55 0.23 8.53
CA LEU A 88 12.68 0.48 9.44
C LEU A 88 12.60 -0.40 10.69
N TYR A 89 11.44 -0.48 11.35
CA TYR A 89 11.25 -1.39 12.49
C TYR A 89 11.43 -2.86 12.12
N SER A 90 11.09 -3.25 10.89
CA SER A 90 11.35 -4.62 10.43
C SER A 90 12.85 -4.93 10.41
N LEU A 91 13.69 -3.95 10.05
CA LEU A 91 15.13 -4.10 9.93
C LEU A 91 15.87 -4.02 11.27
N GLU A 92 15.35 -3.28 12.23
CA GLU A 92 15.95 -3.15 13.57
C GLU A 92 15.89 -4.45 14.39
N GLY A 93 15.02 -5.41 14.03
CA GLY A 93 14.98 -6.73 14.65
C GLY A 93 14.50 -6.75 16.09
N THR A 94 13.63 -5.80 16.47
CA THR A 94 12.99 -5.73 17.80
C THR A 94 12.15 -6.95 18.12
#